data_AF-A0AA88A9H3-F1
#
_entry.id   AF-A0AA88A9H3-F1
#
_cell.length_a   1.000
_cell.length_b   1.000
_cell.length_c   1.000
_cell.angle_alpha   90.00
_cell.angle_beta   90.00
_cell.angle_gamma   90.00
#
_symmetry.space_group_name_H-M   'P 1'
#
loop_
_entity.id
_entity.type
_entity.pdbx_description
1 polymer ?
#
loop_
_entity_poly.entity_id
_entity_poly.type
_entity_poly.pdbx_seq_one_letter_code
_entity_poly.pdbx_strand_id
1 'polypeptide(L)'
;MEQIGSDTREPPLLIQFRMFYNGYAVKGTLLVNKKLAPSTIQIRESMIKVKPDPVSKHPTVNSLEIVRTSNPPKETFLSRYLIALLSHGGVPDKFFTDLLSKALREDRGNFSNKHAAFKVAKKYGNMDSDFTVARMIACGIPLDESFLQYRLSVLTKDETKSLKKGKLLIPDCFFLMGTTDPTGKLKSDEVCVVLDNDQVLGKVLVYRYPGQHFGDIHVLKATNIEELESFVGNEKNAIFFSQKGARSVADEIAGGDLDGDLYWVSRNGELLKHFTPSEPWVPKPSMGKVDESKMPRNLSDEQLEDELIELFLKTRFQPSYAKSDAADSWLAHMDRSLTLGDDKVAERNAIKKKLIKLNDINHEALDAPKKGVTIKVPRELRPKEFPHYMERKNSFKSNSILGKIYDQVKAYMEEDLSKKEIRKLPCFDVDVPENCWKSWKGNYDMYRAEMFNALSNNDSNVKNKAADKIITKYKKLLYGAKELEETTRKMDDIYNEALAIYNLSYNYAISKNDVAKCSFAWKVAGSALFKLYAKKKGERTFIFSPSVLNEMF
;
A
#
# COMPACT_ATOMS: atom_id res chain seq x y z
N MET A 1 -20.76 -16.32 37.85
CA MET A 1 -19.33 -15.97 37.83
C MET A 1 -18.91 -15.87 36.38
N GLU A 2 -19.18 -14.72 35.77
CA GLU A 2 -18.66 -14.39 34.45
C GLU A 2 -17.19 -14.05 34.59
N GLN A 3 -16.35 -14.69 33.77
CA GLN A 3 -14.96 -14.27 33.59
C GLN A 3 -14.97 -12.84 33.05
N ILE A 4 -14.73 -11.88 33.94
CA ILE A 4 -14.24 -10.55 33.57
C ILE A 4 -12.85 -10.81 33.00
N GLY A 5 -12.78 -11.02 31.69
CA GLY A 5 -11.53 -10.90 30.96
C GLY A 5 -11.03 -9.48 31.16
N SER A 6 -9.91 -9.33 31.86
CA SER A 6 -9.15 -8.09 31.93
C SER A 6 -8.51 -7.83 30.57
N ASP A 7 -9.31 -7.50 29.57
CA ASP A 7 -8.79 -7.00 28.30
C ASP A 7 -8.54 -5.51 28.51
N THR A 8 -7.31 -5.19 28.91
CA THR A 8 -6.76 -3.83 29.06
C THR A 8 -6.61 -3.14 27.69
N ARG A 9 -7.66 -3.11 26.89
CA ARG A 9 -7.68 -2.39 25.62
C ARG A 9 -8.25 -1.01 25.86
N GLU A 10 -7.36 -0.01 25.87
CA GLU A 10 -7.74 1.40 25.80
C GLU A 10 -8.70 1.61 24.60
N PRO A 11 -9.88 2.22 24.80
CA PRO A 11 -10.85 2.43 23.73
C PRO A 11 -10.28 3.40 22.68
N PRO A 12 -10.50 3.17 21.38
CA PRO A 12 -9.96 4.06 20.37
C PRO A 12 -10.50 5.50 20.50
N LEU A 13 -9.60 6.49 20.48
CA LEU A 13 -9.94 7.92 20.55
C LEU A 13 -11.01 8.36 19.53
N LEU A 14 -10.85 7.93 18.28
CA LEU A 14 -11.76 8.23 17.17
C LEU A 14 -12.32 6.96 16.56
N ILE A 15 -13.62 6.99 16.24
CA ILE A 15 -14.35 5.87 15.64
C ILE A 15 -15.07 6.37 14.40
N GLN A 16 -14.65 5.95 13.22
CA GLN A 16 -15.40 6.17 12.00
C GLN A 16 -16.56 5.18 11.94
N PHE A 17 -17.78 5.68 11.76
CA PHE A 17 -18.98 4.87 11.89
C PHE A 17 -19.99 5.11 10.78
N ARG A 18 -20.94 4.17 10.67
CA ARG A 18 -22.26 4.36 10.05
C ARG A 18 -23.29 3.98 11.09
N MET A 19 -24.37 4.73 11.19
CA MET A 19 -25.44 4.46 12.14
C MET A 19 -26.78 4.62 11.46
N PHE A 20 -27.63 3.63 11.65
CA PHE A 20 -29.05 3.77 11.37
C PHE A 20 -29.80 3.87 12.69
N TYR A 21 -30.57 4.93 12.88
CA TYR A 21 -31.28 5.15 14.14
C TYR A 21 -32.62 5.82 13.87
N ASN A 22 -33.74 5.16 14.20
CA ASN A 22 -35.10 5.67 14.04
C ASN A 22 -35.35 6.30 12.64
N GLY A 23 -34.90 5.63 11.58
CA GLY A 23 -35.06 6.10 10.20
C GLY A 23 -33.99 7.08 9.71
N TYR A 24 -33.10 7.58 10.57
CA TYR A 24 -31.96 8.39 10.16
C TYR A 24 -30.81 7.50 9.69
N ALA A 25 -30.18 7.85 8.56
CA ALA A 25 -28.87 7.31 8.19
C ALA A 25 -27.77 8.35 8.45
N VAL A 26 -26.83 8.02 9.32
CA VAL A 26 -25.79 8.90 9.82
C VAL A 26 -24.41 8.33 9.47
N LYS A 27 -23.50 9.19 8.99
CA LYS A 27 -22.11 8.85 8.71
C LYS A 27 -21.20 9.94 9.28
N GLY A 28 -20.15 9.52 9.99
CA GLY A 28 -19.12 10.45 10.45
C GLY A 28 -18.05 9.77 11.30
N THR A 29 -17.45 10.57 12.17
CA THR A 29 -16.48 10.16 13.18
C THR A 29 -17.01 10.52 14.57
N LEU A 30 -16.93 9.58 15.52
CA LEU A 30 -17.17 9.83 16.93
C LEU A 30 -15.84 10.09 17.63
N LEU A 31 -15.84 11.06 18.54
CA LEU A 31 -14.75 11.33 19.48
C LEU A 31 -15.16 10.81 20.85
N VAL A 32 -14.32 9.98 21.47
CA VAL A 32 -14.50 9.60 22.88
C VAL A 32 -14.45 10.86 23.74
N ASN A 33 -15.53 11.11 24.48
CA ASN A 33 -15.67 12.29 25.32
C ASN A 33 -16.18 11.90 26.72
N LYS A 34 -15.28 11.91 27.70
CA LYS A 34 -15.51 11.59 29.11
C LYS A 34 -16.48 12.53 29.82
N LYS A 35 -16.78 13.69 29.24
CA LYS A 35 -17.79 14.62 29.77
C LYS A 35 -19.22 14.28 29.37
N LEU A 36 -19.41 13.33 28.44
CA LEU A 36 -20.75 12.84 28.11
C LEU A 36 -21.21 11.83 29.15
N ALA A 37 -22.51 11.79 29.38
CA ALA A 37 -23.12 10.72 30.17
C ALA A 37 -22.83 9.35 29.51
N PRO A 38 -22.67 8.27 30.29
CA PRO A 38 -22.48 6.93 29.75
C PRO A 38 -23.54 6.57 28.70
N SER A 39 -23.13 5.80 27.69
CA SER A 39 -24.00 5.34 26.59
C SER A 39 -24.69 6.45 25.77
N THR A 40 -24.08 7.63 25.70
CA THR A 40 -24.59 8.76 24.91
C THR A 40 -23.78 8.96 23.63
N ILE A 41 -24.46 9.07 22.49
CA ILE A 41 -23.86 9.47 21.20
C ILE A 41 -24.42 10.83 20.81
N GLN A 42 -23.54 11.79 20.54
CA GLN A 42 -23.90 13.09 19.98
C GLN A 42 -23.55 13.13 18.50
N ILE A 43 -24.55 13.44 17.66
CA ILE A 43 -24.38 13.59 16.21
C ILE A 43 -24.59 15.05 15.80
N ARG A 44 -23.99 15.45 14.69
CA ARG A 44 -24.14 16.78 14.10
C ARG A 44 -25.03 16.70 12.86
N GLU A 45 -25.71 17.80 12.50
CA GLU A 45 -26.58 17.85 11.30
C GLU A 45 -25.82 17.42 10.03
N SER A 46 -24.54 17.81 9.89
CA SER A 46 -23.70 17.43 8.75
C SER A 46 -23.43 15.92 8.63
N MET A 47 -23.60 15.16 9.71
CA MET A 47 -23.44 13.70 9.72
C MET A 47 -24.70 12.99 9.19
N ILE A 48 -25.87 13.64 9.23
CA ILE A 48 -27.12 13.08 8.73
C ILE A 48 -27.09 13.09 7.20
N LYS A 49 -27.12 11.89 6.59
CA LYS A 49 -27.09 11.72 5.13
C LYS A 49 -28.48 11.43 4.57
N VAL A 50 -29.33 10.78 5.35
CA VAL A 50 -30.74 10.51 5.02
C VAL A 50 -31.59 10.80 6.26
N LYS A 51 -32.67 11.55 6.08
CA LYS A 51 -33.68 11.81 7.11
C LYS A 51 -34.78 10.74 7.05
N PRO A 52 -35.52 10.51 8.14
CA PRO A 52 -36.64 9.58 8.12
C PRO A 52 -37.63 9.95 7.03
N ASP A 53 -38.13 8.93 6.35
CA ASP A 53 -39.23 9.09 5.42
C ASP A 53 -40.53 9.30 6.22
N PRO A 54 -41.22 10.45 6.07
CA PRO A 54 -42.46 10.73 6.80
C PRO A 54 -43.62 9.79 6.42
N VAL A 55 -43.54 9.09 5.29
CA VAL A 55 -44.59 8.20 4.79
C VAL A 55 -44.34 6.74 5.18
N SER A 56 -43.08 6.35 5.37
CA SER A 56 -42.72 4.97 5.71
C SER A 56 -43.16 4.61 7.13
N LYS A 57 -44.06 3.62 7.23
CA LYS A 57 -44.55 3.06 8.51
C LYS A 57 -43.85 1.76 8.89
N HIS A 58 -42.82 1.36 8.15
CA HIS A 58 -42.11 0.10 8.40
C HIS A 58 -41.29 0.21 9.70
N PRO A 59 -41.22 -0.88 10.48
CA PRO A 59 -40.37 -0.91 11.67
C PRO A 59 -38.91 -0.70 11.27
N THR A 60 -38.23 0.17 12.00
CA THR A 60 -36.80 0.47 11.80
C THR A 60 -35.97 -0.35 12.79
N VAL A 61 -34.79 -0.80 12.35
CA VAL A 61 -33.84 -1.53 13.20
C VAL A 61 -32.61 -0.68 13.41
N ASN A 62 -32.36 -0.28 14.66
CA ASN A 62 -31.21 0.55 14.98
C ASN A 62 -29.90 -0.26 14.85
N SER A 63 -28.87 0.36 14.27
CA SER A 63 -27.55 -0.24 14.11
C SER A 63 -26.45 0.81 14.26
N LEU A 64 -25.32 0.38 14.83
CA LEU A 64 -24.07 1.14 14.85
C LEU A 64 -22.97 0.25 14.28
N GLU A 65 -22.42 0.65 13.14
CA GLU A 65 -21.42 -0.08 12.38
C GLU A 65 -20.09 0.65 12.43
N ILE A 66 -19.06 -0.01 12.97
CA ILE A 66 -17.71 0.53 13.05
C ILE A 66 -16.97 0.21 11.76
N VAL A 67 -16.46 1.24 11.09
CA VAL A 67 -15.68 1.09 9.85
C VAL A 67 -14.19 1.04 10.11
N ARG A 68 -13.70 1.91 10.99
CA ARG A 68 -12.30 1.94 11.43
C ARG A 68 -12.15 2.84 12.64
N THR A 69 -11.01 2.72 13.30
CA THR A 69 -10.68 3.47 14.51
C THR A 69 -9.40 4.29 14.31
N SER A 70 -9.13 5.23 15.21
CA SER A 70 -7.78 5.74 15.41
C SER A 70 -6.89 4.58 15.88
N ASN A 71 -5.72 4.46 15.27
CA ASN A 71 -4.74 3.42 15.56
C ASN A 71 -3.36 4.07 15.56
N PRO A 72 -2.36 3.47 16.24
CA PRO A 72 -0.98 3.90 16.16
C PRO A 72 -0.55 4.10 14.71
N PRO A 73 0.09 5.24 14.38
CA PRO A 73 0.45 5.54 13.00
C PRO A 73 1.46 4.51 12.49
N LYS A 74 1.25 4.07 11.24
CA LYS A 74 2.17 3.18 10.55
C LYS A 74 3.29 3.98 9.87
N GLU A 75 4.30 3.26 9.40
CA GLU A 75 5.30 3.80 8.48
C GLU A 75 4.66 4.60 7.35
N THR A 76 5.18 5.80 7.14
CA THR A 76 4.61 6.77 6.21
C THR A 76 5.46 6.87 4.95
N PHE A 77 4.80 6.83 3.81
CA PHE A 77 5.45 6.87 2.51
C PHE A 77 5.02 8.10 1.73
N LEU A 78 5.95 8.68 0.97
CA LEU A 78 5.65 9.71 0.01
C LEU A 78 4.80 9.17 -1.15
N SER A 79 4.12 10.08 -1.83
CA SER A 79 3.40 9.81 -3.08
C SER A 79 3.92 10.75 -4.17
N ARG A 80 3.64 10.45 -5.46
CA ARG A 80 4.06 11.33 -6.57
C ARG A 80 3.52 12.76 -6.43
N TYR A 81 2.26 12.89 -5.99
CA TYR A 81 1.64 14.20 -5.74
C TYR A 81 2.34 14.94 -4.61
N LEU A 82 2.58 14.26 -3.48
CA LEU A 82 3.26 14.87 -2.35
C LEU A 82 4.72 15.26 -2.68
N ILE A 83 5.46 14.41 -3.41
CA ILE A 83 6.81 14.74 -3.90
C ILE A 83 6.76 15.98 -4.80
N ALA A 84 5.82 16.04 -5.75
CA ALA A 84 5.70 17.17 -6.66
C ALA A 84 5.36 18.48 -5.92
N LEU A 85 4.44 18.44 -4.95
CA LEU A 85 4.07 19.59 -4.13
C LEU A 85 5.21 20.04 -3.21
N LEU A 86 5.91 19.10 -2.56
CA LEU A 86 7.08 19.42 -1.72
C LEU A 86 8.22 20.02 -2.55
N SER A 87 8.49 19.46 -3.74
CA SER A 87 9.48 19.99 -4.69
C SER A 87 9.10 21.41 -5.16
N HIS A 88 7.82 21.66 -5.46
CA HIS A 88 7.33 23.00 -5.77
C HIS A 88 7.47 23.99 -4.63
N GLY A 89 7.25 23.53 -3.40
CA GLY A 89 7.49 24.31 -2.18
C GLY A 89 8.98 24.54 -1.86
N GLY A 90 9.92 24.06 -2.69
CA GLY A 90 11.34 24.34 -2.54
C GLY A 90 12.15 23.27 -1.81
N VAL A 91 11.56 22.10 -1.50
CA VAL A 91 12.32 20.97 -0.96
C VAL A 91 13.32 20.48 -2.00
N PRO A 92 14.63 20.43 -1.68
CA PRO A 92 15.65 20.12 -2.67
C PRO A 92 15.58 18.66 -3.13
N ASP A 93 15.89 18.42 -4.41
CA ASP A 93 15.99 17.07 -5.00
C ASP A 93 16.83 16.11 -4.14
N LYS A 94 17.90 16.63 -3.55
CA LYS A 94 18.81 15.88 -2.68
C LYS A 94 18.08 15.15 -1.55
N PHE A 95 17.09 15.79 -0.93
CA PHE A 95 16.29 15.19 0.13
C PHE A 95 15.64 13.88 -0.33
N PHE A 96 15.00 13.89 -1.50
CA PHE A 96 14.32 12.71 -2.04
C PHE A 96 15.31 11.66 -2.55
N THR A 97 16.42 12.07 -3.17
CA THR A 97 17.45 11.13 -3.63
C THR A 97 18.17 10.45 -2.45
N ASP A 98 18.32 11.13 -1.32
CA ASP A 98 18.92 10.55 -0.10
C ASP A 98 17.98 9.50 0.52
N LEU A 99 16.67 9.79 0.58
CA LEU A 99 15.65 8.81 0.99
C LEU A 99 15.64 7.58 0.06
N LEU A 100 15.67 7.81 -1.26
CA LEU A 100 15.73 6.72 -2.23
C LEU A 100 17.01 5.91 -2.09
N SER A 101 18.17 6.56 -1.97
CA SER A 101 19.46 5.89 -1.83
C SER A 101 19.51 5.05 -0.55
N LYS A 102 18.90 5.51 0.54
CA LYS A 102 18.72 4.71 1.76
C LYS A 102 17.88 3.46 1.50
N ALA A 103 16.71 3.63 0.88
CA ALA A 103 15.82 2.50 0.56
C ALA A 103 16.48 1.47 -0.37
N LEU A 104 17.23 1.91 -1.38
CA LEU A 104 17.96 1.02 -2.29
C LEU A 104 19.12 0.29 -1.59
N ARG A 105 19.81 0.94 -0.63
CA ARG A 105 20.83 0.26 0.18
C ARG A 105 20.23 -0.80 1.09
N GLU A 106 19.09 -0.51 1.71
CA GLU A 106 18.34 -1.47 2.53
C GLU A 106 17.90 -2.68 1.68
N ASP A 107 17.38 -2.43 0.47
CA ASP A 107 17.01 -3.51 -0.45
C ASP A 107 18.23 -4.36 -0.88
N ARG A 108 19.38 -3.74 -1.19
CA ARG A 108 20.64 -4.48 -1.46
C ARG A 108 21.08 -5.31 -0.24
N GLY A 109 20.83 -4.81 0.97
CA GLY A 109 21.08 -5.53 2.22
C GLY A 109 20.34 -6.86 2.29
N ASN A 110 19.14 -6.96 1.70
CA ASN A 110 18.36 -8.20 1.66
C ASN A 110 19.06 -9.35 0.92
N PHE A 111 20.07 -9.06 0.09
CA PHE A 111 20.82 -10.07 -0.68
C PHE A 111 22.21 -10.39 -0.10
N SER A 112 22.64 -9.67 0.93
CA SER A 112 24.00 -9.78 1.49
C SER A 112 24.03 -9.99 3.01
N ASN A 113 22.95 -9.64 3.72
CA ASN A 113 22.80 -9.81 5.15
C ASN A 113 21.74 -10.88 5.47
N LYS A 114 22.14 -11.95 6.18
CA LYS A 114 21.24 -13.07 6.51
C LYS A 114 20.01 -12.64 7.32
N HIS A 115 20.16 -11.70 8.24
CA HIS A 115 19.04 -11.21 9.06
C HIS A 115 18.05 -10.41 8.21
N ALA A 116 18.53 -9.52 7.35
CA ALA A 116 17.67 -8.76 6.42
C ALA A 116 16.95 -9.69 5.43
N ALA A 117 17.67 -10.64 4.82
CA ALA A 117 17.12 -11.65 3.94
C ALA A 117 16.02 -12.49 4.63
N PHE A 118 16.27 -12.89 5.88
CA PHE A 118 15.31 -13.66 6.67
C PHE A 118 14.05 -12.85 7.01
N LYS A 119 14.20 -11.54 7.31
CA LYS A 119 13.07 -10.63 7.53
C LYS A 119 12.17 -10.53 6.30
N VAL A 120 12.74 -10.43 5.11
CA VAL A 120 12.00 -10.48 3.83
C VAL A 120 11.30 -11.83 3.67
N ALA A 121 12.04 -12.93 3.87
CA ALA A 121 11.50 -14.28 3.73
C ALA A 121 10.32 -14.55 4.67
N LYS A 122 10.37 -14.01 5.91
CA LYS A 122 9.27 -14.04 6.87
C LYS A 122 8.09 -13.20 6.39
N LYS A 123 8.33 -11.92 6.07
CA LYS A 123 7.29 -10.96 5.65
C LYS A 123 6.47 -11.48 4.48
N TYR A 124 7.12 -12.14 3.53
CA TYR A 124 6.50 -12.68 2.33
C TYR A 124 6.38 -14.21 2.34
N GLY A 125 6.53 -14.86 3.49
CA GLY A 125 6.61 -16.32 3.60
C GLY A 125 5.36 -17.04 3.09
N ASN A 126 4.18 -16.44 3.24
CA ASN A 126 2.93 -16.98 2.67
C ASN A 126 2.90 -16.97 1.13
N MET A 127 3.71 -16.13 0.48
CA MET A 127 3.86 -16.10 -0.97
C MET A 127 4.95 -17.07 -1.47
N ASP A 128 5.73 -17.63 -0.55
CA ASP A 128 6.78 -18.58 -0.85
C ASP A 128 6.32 -20.00 -0.49
N SER A 129 6.36 -20.92 -1.46
CA SER A 129 5.88 -22.29 -1.26
C SER A 129 6.58 -22.91 -0.04
N ASP A 130 5.85 -23.10 1.06
CA ASP A 130 6.37 -23.72 2.30
C ASP A 130 7.58 -23.00 2.93
N PHE A 131 7.60 -21.65 2.91
CA PHE A 131 8.67 -20.84 3.51
C PHE A 131 10.09 -21.25 3.02
N THR A 132 10.20 -21.75 1.79
CA THR A 132 11.44 -22.31 1.21
C THR A 132 12.65 -21.39 1.42
N VAL A 133 12.54 -20.10 1.13
CA VAL A 133 13.60 -19.09 1.30
C VAL A 133 14.02 -18.97 2.76
N ALA A 134 13.07 -18.89 3.69
CA ALA A 134 13.37 -18.82 5.12
C ALA A 134 14.10 -20.09 5.58
N ARG A 135 13.66 -21.27 5.11
CA ARG A 135 14.30 -22.56 5.40
C ARG A 135 15.71 -22.66 4.81
N MET A 136 15.93 -22.19 3.58
CA MET A 136 17.27 -22.09 2.97
C MET A 136 18.22 -21.28 3.85
N ILE A 137 17.79 -20.08 4.25
CA ILE A 137 18.60 -19.18 5.08
C ILE A 137 18.86 -19.79 6.46
N ALA A 138 17.83 -20.35 7.10
CA ALA A 138 17.93 -20.98 8.42
C ALA A 138 18.85 -22.21 8.43
N CYS A 139 18.93 -22.96 7.32
CA CYS A 139 19.83 -24.10 7.17
C CYS A 139 21.24 -23.70 6.74
N GLY A 140 21.56 -22.40 6.72
CA GLY A 140 22.89 -21.91 6.40
C GLY A 140 23.23 -21.89 4.91
N ILE A 141 22.26 -22.10 4.01
CA ILE A 141 22.50 -21.97 2.56
C ILE A 141 23.03 -20.56 2.28
N PRO A 142 24.15 -20.42 1.52
CA PRO A 142 24.74 -19.13 1.21
C PRO A 142 23.75 -18.22 0.45
N LEU A 143 23.74 -16.92 0.79
CA LEU A 143 22.87 -15.95 0.12
C LEU A 143 23.23 -15.72 -1.34
N ASP A 144 24.40 -16.17 -1.80
CA ASP A 144 24.81 -16.17 -3.20
C ASP A 144 24.41 -17.42 -3.98
N GLU A 145 23.67 -18.34 -3.36
CA GLU A 145 23.01 -19.43 -4.07
C GLU A 145 22.00 -18.86 -5.08
N SER A 146 22.11 -19.30 -6.33
CA SER A 146 21.40 -18.74 -7.48
C SER A 146 19.87 -18.72 -7.31
N PHE A 147 19.27 -19.82 -6.84
CA PHE A 147 17.83 -19.88 -6.65
C PHE A 147 17.37 -19.00 -5.47
N LEU A 148 18.13 -18.96 -4.37
CA LEU A 148 17.86 -18.10 -3.23
C LEU A 148 17.86 -16.62 -3.62
N GLN A 149 18.87 -16.15 -4.35
CA GLN A 149 18.92 -14.76 -4.84
C GLN A 149 17.75 -14.44 -5.76
N TYR A 150 17.45 -15.35 -6.69
CA TYR A 150 16.29 -15.20 -7.57
C TYR A 150 14.99 -15.10 -6.79
N ARG A 151 14.77 -15.95 -5.78
CA ARG A 151 13.55 -15.92 -4.99
C ARG A 151 13.45 -14.67 -4.14
N LEU A 152 14.54 -14.25 -3.49
CA LEU A 152 14.57 -12.98 -2.75
C LEU A 152 14.20 -11.79 -3.66
N SER A 153 14.71 -11.75 -4.90
CA SER A 153 14.39 -10.66 -5.83
C SER A 153 12.93 -10.69 -6.32
N VAL A 154 12.32 -11.89 -6.39
CA VAL A 154 10.89 -12.02 -6.65
C VAL A 154 10.08 -11.52 -5.44
N LEU A 155 10.48 -11.83 -4.22
CA LEU A 155 9.77 -11.42 -2.99
C LEU A 155 9.86 -9.91 -2.75
N THR A 156 10.99 -9.26 -3.03
CA THR A 156 11.16 -7.79 -2.89
C THR A 156 10.72 -6.99 -4.12
N LYS A 157 10.29 -7.67 -5.20
CA LYS A 157 9.94 -7.04 -6.47
C LYS A 157 8.87 -5.94 -6.32
N ASP A 158 7.87 -6.19 -5.48
CA ASP A 158 6.77 -5.23 -5.30
C ASP A 158 7.20 -4.01 -4.47
N GLU A 159 8.14 -4.19 -3.53
CA GLU A 159 8.77 -3.08 -2.81
C GLU A 159 9.56 -2.21 -3.78
N THR A 160 10.40 -2.81 -4.64
CA THR A 160 11.18 -2.08 -5.63
C THR A 160 10.29 -1.37 -6.67
N LYS A 161 9.22 -2.02 -7.15
CA LYS A 161 8.20 -1.37 -8.00
C LYS A 161 7.51 -0.20 -7.28
N SER A 162 7.34 -0.29 -5.97
CA SER A 162 6.75 0.79 -5.18
C SER A 162 7.67 2.01 -5.10
N LEU A 163 9.00 1.81 -4.97
CA LEU A 163 10.01 2.86 -5.03
C LEU A 163 9.98 3.58 -6.39
N LYS A 164 9.82 2.83 -7.49
CA LYS A 164 9.63 3.39 -8.85
C LYS A 164 8.39 4.29 -8.97
N LYS A 165 7.42 4.13 -8.07
CA LYS A 165 6.24 4.99 -7.94
C LYS A 165 6.44 6.16 -6.96
N GLY A 166 7.64 6.35 -6.42
CA GLY A 166 7.96 7.40 -5.45
C GLY A 166 7.46 7.09 -4.04
N LYS A 167 7.15 5.83 -3.71
CA LYS A 167 6.80 5.42 -2.34
C LYS A 167 8.05 5.32 -1.48
N LEU A 168 8.58 6.47 -1.09
CA LEU A 168 9.78 6.58 -0.25
C LEU A 168 9.35 6.66 1.21
N LEU A 169 9.91 5.79 2.05
CA LEU A 169 9.73 5.87 3.50
C LEU A 169 10.30 7.20 4.00
N ILE A 170 9.49 7.95 4.75
CA ILE A 170 9.89 9.24 5.30
C ILE A 170 9.78 9.20 6.83
N PRO A 171 10.89 9.45 7.57
CA PRO A 171 10.87 9.50 9.02
C PRO A 171 10.17 10.77 9.53
N ASP A 172 9.70 10.71 10.77
CA ASP A 172 9.04 11.82 11.47
C ASP A 172 7.76 12.34 10.77
N CYS A 173 7.08 11.44 10.09
CA CYS A 173 5.81 11.67 9.43
C CYS A 173 4.81 10.58 9.80
N PHE A 174 3.53 10.94 9.90
CA PHE A 174 2.46 10.04 10.32
C PHE A 174 1.12 10.41 9.68
N PHE A 175 0.25 9.43 9.49
CA PHE A 175 -1.14 9.65 9.10
C PHE A 175 -2.05 9.48 10.31
N LEU A 176 -2.79 10.55 10.65
CA LEU A 176 -3.70 10.57 11.78
C LEU A 176 -5.11 10.93 11.33
N MET A 177 -6.11 10.34 12.00
CA MET A 177 -7.49 10.73 11.75
C MET A 177 -7.74 12.13 12.33
N GLY A 178 -8.41 12.98 11.55
CA GLY A 178 -8.72 14.34 11.95
C GLY A 178 -10.01 14.43 12.77
N THR A 179 -10.02 15.30 13.77
CA THR A 179 -11.22 15.74 14.49
C THR A 179 -11.12 17.21 14.87
N THR A 180 -12.18 17.74 15.46
CA THR A 180 -12.23 19.11 15.96
C THR A 180 -11.80 19.15 17.42
N ASP A 181 -11.04 20.16 17.82
CA ASP A 181 -10.73 20.44 19.23
C ASP A 181 -12.02 20.68 20.04
N PRO A 182 -12.38 19.82 21.00
CA PRO A 182 -13.59 19.98 21.81
C PRO A 182 -13.47 21.09 22.86
N THR A 183 -12.25 21.58 23.13
CA THR A 183 -11.98 22.61 24.16
C THR A 183 -12.18 24.03 23.63
N GLY A 184 -12.07 24.23 22.31
CA GLY A 184 -12.13 25.54 21.66
C GLY A 184 -10.91 26.43 21.94
N LYS A 185 -9.80 25.87 22.43
CA LYS A 185 -8.61 26.63 22.84
C LYS A 185 -7.70 26.97 21.67
N LEU A 186 -7.56 26.07 20.70
CA LEU A 186 -6.69 26.28 19.54
C LEU A 186 -7.02 27.59 18.81
N LYS A 187 -5.99 28.33 18.39
CA LYS A 187 -6.12 29.41 17.40
C LYS A 187 -6.30 28.83 15.99
N SER A 188 -6.69 29.67 15.04
CA SER A 188 -7.01 29.21 13.66
C SER A 188 -5.85 28.53 12.94
N ASP A 189 -4.60 28.88 13.27
CA ASP A 189 -3.37 28.33 12.71
C ASP A 189 -2.72 27.24 13.60
N GLU A 190 -3.39 26.86 14.69
CA GLU A 190 -2.90 25.87 15.64
C GLU A 190 -3.64 24.52 15.50
N VAL A 191 -2.89 23.45 15.76
CA VAL A 191 -3.40 22.07 15.84
C VAL A 191 -2.91 21.44 17.15
N CYS A 192 -3.64 20.46 17.66
CA CYS A 192 -3.13 19.55 18.69
C CYS A 192 -2.95 18.17 18.07
N VAL A 193 -1.78 17.58 18.23
CA VAL A 193 -1.43 16.30 17.62
C VAL A 193 -1.06 15.35 18.73
N VAL A 194 -1.88 14.34 18.96
CA VAL A 194 -1.70 13.37 20.06
C VAL A 194 -1.18 12.06 19.48
N LEU A 195 0.05 11.70 19.84
CA LEU A 195 0.68 10.41 19.55
C LEU A 195 0.78 9.58 20.83
N ASP A 196 1.31 8.35 20.73
CA ASP A 196 1.25 7.34 21.80
C ASP A 196 1.57 7.82 23.22
N ASN A 197 2.56 8.68 23.46
CA ASN A 197 2.82 9.19 24.83
C ASN A 197 3.00 10.71 24.89
N ASP A 198 2.96 11.41 23.75
CA ASP A 198 3.33 12.81 23.68
C ASP A 198 2.44 13.58 22.73
N GLN A 199 2.18 14.83 23.09
CA GLN A 199 1.65 15.82 22.15
C GLN A 199 2.83 16.40 21.36
N VAL A 200 2.68 16.46 20.03
CA VAL A 200 3.71 17.08 19.19
C VAL A 200 3.68 18.59 19.40
N LEU A 201 4.86 19.19 19.54
CA LEU A 201 5.03 20.63 19.73
C LEU A 201 5.83 21.25 18.58
N GLY A 202 5.50 22.50 18.27
CA GLY A 202 6.23 23.32 17.30
C GLY A 202 5.60 23.31 15.91
N LYS A 203 6.37 23.72 14.89
CA LYS A 203 5.86 23.79 13.52
C LYS A 203 5.71 22.37 12.94
N VAL A 204 4.61 22.14 12.24
CA VAL A 204 4.35 20.89 11.51
C VAL A 204 3.80 21.20 10.12
N LEU A 205 4.07 20.32 9.16
CA LEU A 205 3.37 20.31 7.88
C LEU A 205 2.15 19.41 7.99
N VAL A 206 1.01 19.84 7.45
CA VAL A 206 -0.23 19.05 7.41
C VAL A 206 -0.76 18.99 5.98
N TYR A 207 -1.12 17.80 5.53
CA TYR A 207 -1.59 17.51 4.17
C TYR A 207 -2.61 16.37 4.19
N ARG A 208 -3.52 16.33 3.21
CA ARG A 208 -4.48 15.23 3.03
C ARG A 208 -4.31 14.59 1.67
N TYR A 209 -4.23 13.26 1.63
CA TYR A 209 -4.10 12.54 0.37
C TYR A 209 -5.48 12.21 -0.24
N PRO A 210 -5.68 12.38 -1.57
CA PRO A 210 -4.79 13.00 -2.55
C PRO A 210 -5.09 14.50 -2.74
N GLY A 211 -4.20 15.38 -2.28
CA GLY A 211 -4.19 16.80 -2.60
C GLY A 211 -3.32 17.10 -3.84
N GLN A 212 -3.72 18.12 -4.58
CA GLN A 212 -3.13 18.53 -5.87
C GLN A 212 -2.96 20.05 -5.97
N HIS A 213 -3.59 20.85 -5.11
CA HIS A 213 -3.35 22.28 -5.12
C HIS A 213 -2.01 22.60 -4.45
N PHE A 214 -1.34 23.65 -4.94
CA PHE A 214 -0.05 24.10 -4.38
C PHE A 214 -0.14 24.46 -2.89
N GLY A 215 -1.32 24.92 -2.47
CA GLY A 215 -1.65 25.26 -1.09
C GLY A 215 -2.20 24.11 -0.24
N ASP A 216 -2.26 22.86 -0.75
CA ASP A 216 -2.81 21.74 0.03
C ASP A 216 -1.86 21.26 1.15
N ILE A 217 -0.63 21.77 1.22
CA ILE A 217 0.29 21.51 2.33
C ILE A 217 0.34 22.77 3.19
N HIS A 218 -0.19 22.68 4.40
CA HIS A 218 -0.22 23.78 5.35
C HIS A 218 0.95 23.69 6.33
N VAL A 219 1.52 24.83 6.72
CA VAL A 219 2.42 24.93 7.87
C VAL A 219 1.59 25.41 9.06
N LEU A 220 1.44 24.56 10.07
CA LEU A 220 0.64 24.84 11.27
C LEU A 220 1.51 24.76 12.52
N LYS A 221 1.01 25.29 13.63
CA LYS A 221 1.67 25.19 14.93
C LYS A 221 1.00 24.13 15.80
N ALA A 222 1.70 23.02 16.00
CA ALA A 222 1.32 22.00 16.97
C ALA A 222 1.53 22.53 18.40
N THR A 223 0.44 22.57 19.18
CA THR A 223 0.37 23.19 20.52
C THR A 223 -0.27 22.22 21.50
N ASN A 224 0.23 22.21 22.74
CA ASN A 224 -0.36 21.39 23.81
C ASN A 224 -1.67 22.01 24.31
N ILE A 225 -2.66 21.17 24.59
CA ILE A 225 -3.91 21.53 25.27
C ILE A 225 -4.04 20.62 26.50
N GLU A 226 -3.73 21.14 27.69
CA GLU A 226 -3.85 20.40 28.94
C GLU A 226 -5.30 20.00 29.22
N GLU A 227 -6.26 20.88 28.92
CA GLU A 227 -7.68 20.61 29.16
C GLU A 227 -8.23 19.47 28.29
N LEU A 228 -7.54 19.07 27.23
CA LEU A 228 -7.96 17.98 26.35
C LEU A 228 -8.05 16.64 27.11
N GLU A 229 -7.17 16.44 28.10
CA GLU A 229 -7.20 15.25 28.97
C GLU A 229 -8.55 15.12 29.70
N SER A 230 -9.17 16.24 30.10
CA SER A 230 -10.49 16.22 30.73
C SER A 230 -11.62 15.76 29.78
N PHE A 231 -11.39 15.80 28.47
CA PHE A 231 -12.34 15.33 27.46
C PHE A 231 -12.01 13.91 27.02
N VAL A 232 -10.76 13.62 26.68
CA VAL A 232 -10.39 12.36 26.01
C VAL A 232 -9.58 11.42 26.88
N GLY A 233 -9.10 11.86 28.05
CA GLY A 233 -8.20 11.09 28.90
C GLY A 233 -6.89 10.74 28.21
N ASN A 234 -6.52 9.47 28.30
CA ASN A 234 -5.28 8.93 27.72
C ASN A 234 -5.46 8.42 26.29
N GLU A 235 -6.61 8.65 25.65
CA GLU A 235 -6.83 8.15 24.30
C GLU A 235 -5.99 8.90 23.26
N LYS A 236 -5.41 8.15 22.32
CA LYS A 236 -4.30 8.61 21.46
C LYS A 236 -4.59 8.51 19.95
N ASN A 237 -3.63 9.01 19.17
CA ASN A 237 -3.50 8.81 17.73
C ASN A 237 -4.52 9.59 16.88
N ALA A 238 -4.59 10.91 17.10
CA ALA A 238 -5.41 11.83 16.30
C ALA A 238 -4.77 13.22 16.15
N ILE A 239 -5.27 13.97 15.17
CA ILE A 239 -5.02 15.41 15.03
C ILE A 239 -6.32 16.19 15.27
N PHE A 240 -6.25 17.19 16.13
CA PHE A 240 -7.33 18.10 16.49
C PHE A 240 -7.12 19.44 15.79
N PHE A 241 -8.13 19.85 15.02
CA PHE A 241 -8.17 21.14 14.33
C PHE A 241 -8.96 22.17 15.12
N SER A 242 -8.58 23.44 14.96
CA SER A 242 -9.30 24.56 15.57
C SER A 242 -10.74 24.68 15.07
N GLN A 243 -11.60 25.19 15.95
CA GLN A 243 -12.96 25.64 15.63
C GLN A 243 -13.00 27.09 15.12
N LYS A 244 -11.85 27.78 15.12
CA LYS A 244 -11.75 29.21 14.81
C LYS A 244 -11.18 29.40 13.40
N GLY A 245 -11.52 30.54 12.81
CA GLY A 245 -11.08 30.92 11.46
C GLY A 245 -12.28 31.17 10.55
N ALA A 246 -12.03 31.80 9.40
CA ALA A 246 -13.06 32.07 8.40
C ALA A 246 -13.50 30.79 7.67
N ARG A 247 -12.60 29.81 7.57
CA ARG A 247 -12.80 28.52 6.92
C ARG A 247 -12.08 27.43 7.72
N SER A 248 -12.62 26.22 7.67
CA SER A 248 -11.98 25.06 8.32
C SER A 248 -10.67 24.72 7.61
N VAL A 249 -9.58 24.56 8.38
CA VAL A 249 -8.28 24.11 7.86
C VAL A 249 -8.39 22.74 7.18
N ALA A 250 -9.24 21.85 7.68
CA ALA A 250 -9.52 20.56 7.05
C ALA A 250 -10.03 20.72 5.60
N ASP A 251 -10.89 21.72 5.36
CA ASP A 251 -11.47 22.02 4.05
C ASP A 251 -10.48 22.78 3.14
N GLU A 252 -9.62 23.61 3.72
CA GLU A 252 -8.50 24.24 2.98
C GLU A 252 -7.52 23.20 2.42
N ILE A 253 -7.31 22.10 3.16
CA ILE A 253 -6.42 21.00 2.78
C ILE A 253 -7.17 20.01 1.88
N ALA A 254 -7.07 20.24 0.57
CA ALA A 254 -7.66 19.40 -0.47
C ALA A 254 -9.19 19.20 -0.32
N GLY A 255 -9.95 20.15 0.24
CA GLY A 255 -11.40 20.00 0.43
C GLY A 255 -11.78 18.86 1.38
N GLY A 256 -10.97 18.64 2.42
CA GLY A 256 -11.21 17.60 3.41
C GLY A 256 -12.33 17.93 4.39
N ASP A 257 -12.80 16.89 5.07
CA ASP A 257 -13.71 17.01 6.21
C ASP A 257 -13.20 16.16 7.39
N LEU A 258 -14.06 15.96 8.39
CA LEU A 258 -13.72 15.20 9.61
C LEU A 258 -14.60 13.94 9.73
N ASP A 259 -15.03 13.37 8.61
CA ASP A 259 -15.89 12.17 8.54
C ASP A 259 -15.13 10.83 8.48
N GLY A 260 -13.81 10.91 8.64
CA GLY A 260 -12.87 9.79 8.68
C GLY A 260 -11.56 10.04 7.91
N ASP A 261 -11.36 11.27 7.43
CA ASP A 261 -10.18 11.70 6.70
C ASP A 261 -8.88 11.51 7.50
N LEU A 262 -7.84 11.13 6.78
CA LEU A 262 -6.49 10.98 7.30
C LEU A 262 -5.61 12.13 6.84
N TYR A 263 -4.93 12.75 7.80
CA TYR A 263 -3.99 13.83 7.57
C TYR A 263 -2.58 13.31 7.75
N TRP A 264 -1.77 13.47 6.71
CA TRP A 264 -0.33 13.39 6.80
C TRP A 264 0.17 14.58 7.61
N VAL A 265 0.90 14.30 8.67
CA VAL A 265 1.53 15.30 9.52
C VAL A 265 3.02 15.01 9.54
N SER A 266 3.83 16.03 9.33
CA SER A 266 5.29 15.94 9.31
C SER A 266 5.91 16.92 10.28
N ARG A 267 6.75 16.41 11.18
CA ARG A 267 7.68 17.19 12.01
C ARG A 267 9.12 17.11 11.49
N ASN A 268 9.30 16.59 10.28
CA ASN A 268 10.62 16.41 9.67
C ASN A 268 11.34 17.76 9.48
N GLY A 269 12.51 17.90 10.10
CA GLY A 269 13.26 19.16 10.14
C GLY A 269 13.69 19.67 8.77
N GLU A 270 14.09 18.79 7.85
CA GLU A 270 14.49 19.18 6.49
C GLU A 270 13.30 19.71 5.69
N LEU A 271 12.12 19.09 5.85
CA LEU A 271 10.90 19.59 5.23
C LEU A 271 10.50 20.96 5.80
N LEU A 272 10.51 21.13 7.12
CA LEU A 272 10.16 22.39 7.77
C LEU A 272 11.13 23.53 7.44
N LYS A 273 12.40 23.19 7.17
CA LYS A 273 13.45 24.15 6.80
C LYS A 273 13.31 24.64 5.36
N HIS A 274 12.95 23.75 4.44
CA HIS A 274 12.98 24.04 3.00
C HIS A 274 11.61 24.35 2.39
N PHE A 275 10.52 23.83 2.96
CA PHE A 275 9.20 23.98 2.39
C PHE A 275 8.63 25.40 2.61
N THR A 276 8.16 25.99 1.52
CA THR A 276 7.47 27.29 1.48
C THR A 276 6.01 27.05 1.10
N PRO A 277 5.03 27.42 1.96
CA PRO A 277 3.62 27.24 1.67
C PRO A 277 3.15 28.15 0.54
N SER A 278 2.11 27.71 -0.17
CA SER A 278 1.36 28.54 -1.13
C SER A 278 -0.03 28.86 -0.57
N GLU A 279 -0.67 29.85 -1.18
CA GLU A 279 -2.07 30.19 -0.84
C GLU A 279 -2.99 28.96 -0.96
N PRO A 280 -3.86 28.71 0.04
CA PRO A 280 -4.82 27.62 0.01
C PRO A 280 -5.74 27.68 -1.20
N TRP A 281 -6.23 26.51 -1.62
CA TRP A 281 -7.25 26.44 -2.67
C TRP A 281 -8.54 27.10 -2.19
N VAL A 282 -9.16 27.93 -3.01
CA VAL A 282 -10.48 28.51 -2.73
C VAL A 282 -11.52 27.84 -3.64
N PRO A 283 -12.52 27.13 -3.08
CA PRO A 283 -13.57 26.51 -3.86
C PRO A 283 -14.34 27.55 -4.66
N LYS A 284 -14.63 27.24 -5.92
CA LYS A 284 -15.62 28.00 -6.68
C LYS A 284 -17.02 27.60 -6.23
N PRO A 285 -17.99 28.53 -6.18
CA PRO A 285 -19.37 28.19 -5.91
C PRO A 285 -19.84 27.12 -6.91
N SER A 286 -20.30 25.97 -6.40
CA SER A 286 -20.76 24.92 -7.29
C SER A 286 -22.09 25.32 -7.92
N MET A 287 -22.16 25.41 -9.26
CA MET A 287 -23.37 25.83 -9.97
C MET A 287 -24.39 24.71 -10.22
N GLY A 288 -24.12 23.48 -9.77
CA GLY A 288 -25.04 22.36 -9.94
C GLY A 288 -26.19 22.42 -8.95
N LYS A 289 -27.38 22.82 -9.41
CA LYS A 289 -28.62 22.62 -8.65
C LYS A 289 -29.01 21.15 -8.74
N VAL A 290 -29.38 20.55 -7.62
CA VAL A 290 -30.09 19.27 -7.62
C VAL A 290 -31.45 19.54 -8.24
N ASP A 291 -31.81 18.76 -9.25
CA ASP A 291 -33.14 18.82 -9.85
C ASP A 291 -34.16 18.26 -8.86
N GLU A 292 -34.89 19.15 -8.20
CA GLU A 292 -35.89 18.77 -7.19
C GLU A 292 -37.00 17.89 -7.77
N SER A 293 -37.26 17.97 -9.08
CA SER A 293 -38.27 17.13 -9.74
C SER A 293 -37.89 15.64 -9.75
N LYS A 294 -36.60 15.32 -9.68
CA LYS A 294 -36.08 13.94 -9.68
C LYS A 294 -35.85 13.37 -8.28
N MET A 295 -36.36 14.02 -7.22
CA MET A 295 -36.26 13.43 -5.89
C MET A 295 -37.11 12.17 -5.79
N PRO A 296 -36.66 11.10 -5.10
CA PRO A 296 -37.39 9.84 -5.01
C PRO A 296 -38.84 9.99 -4.57
N ARG A 297 -39.12 10.89 -3.62
CA ARG A 297 -40.47 11.21 -3.11
C ARG A 297 -41.43 11.82 -4.14
N ASN A 298 -40.92 12.29 -5.27
CA ASN A 298 -41.70 12.95 -6.33
C ASN A 298 -41.95 12.02 -7.53
N LEU A 299 -41.43 10.79 -7.48
CA LEU A 299 -41.56 9.79 -8.54
C LEU A 299 -42.61 8.74 -8.14
N SER A 300 -43.34 8.18 -9.12
CA SER A 300 -44.10 6.94 -8.91
C SER A 300 -43.15 5.75 -8.71
N ASP A 301 -43.67 4.62 -8.25
CA ASP A 301 -42.88 3.40 -8.07
C ASP A 301 -42.23 2.94 -9.39
N GLU A 302 -42.96 2.99 -10.51
CA GLU A 302 -42.44 2.65 -11.84
C GLU A 302 -41.36 3.63 -12.30
N GLN A 303 -41.58 4.93 -12.10
CA GLN A 303 -40.59 5.96 -12.44
C GLN A 303 -39.32 5.82 -11.61
N LEU A 304 -39.46 5.47 -10.33
CA LEU A 304 -38.32 5.24 -9.44
C LEU A 304 -37.53 4.00 -9.87
N GLU A 305 -38.22 2.91 -10.24
CA GLU A 305 -37.59 1.71 -10.78
C GLU A 305 -36.80 2.02 -12.06
N ASP A 306 -37.42 2.75 -13.00
CA ASP A 306 -36.78 3.18 -14.25
C ASP A 306 -35.53 4.03 -14.00
N GLU A 307 -35.62 5.04 -13.11
CA GLU A 307 -34.48 5.89 -12.74
C GLU A 307 -33.35 5.09 -12.06
N LEU A 308 -33.68 4.10 -11.23
CA LEU A 308 -32.69 3.21 -10.60
C LEU A 308 -32.00 2.30 -11.63
N ILE A 309 -32.76 1.74 -12.58
CA ILE A 309 -32.21 0.93 -13.69
C ILE A 309 -31.30 1.80 -14.57
N GLU A 310 -31.74 3.00 -14.95
CA GLU A 310 -30.92 3.93 -15.72
C GLU A 310 -29.64 4.32 -14.99
N LEU A 311 -29.72 4.63 -13.69
CA LEU A 311 -28.56 4.97 -12.87
C LEU A 311 -27.57 3.81 -12.80
N PHE A 312 -28.07 2.58 -12.63
CA PHE A 312 -27.25 1.38 -12.68
C PHE A 312 -26.55 1.23 -14.04
N LEU A 313 -27.30 1.33 -15.14
CA LEU A 313 -26.75 1.19 -16.50
C LEU A 313 -25.69 2.25 -16.79
N LYS A 314 -25.95 3.52 -16.48
CA LYS A 314 -24.99 4.62 -16.65
C LYS A 314 -23.73 4.38 -15.80
N THR A 315 -23.89 4.06 -14.52
CA THR A 315 -22.75 3.85 -13.61
C THR A 315 -21.90 2.64 -14.04
N ARG A 316 -22.53 1.55 -14.49
CA ARG A 316 -21.86 0.29 -14.83
C ARG A 316 -21.22 0.31 -16.21
N PHE A 317 -21.87 0.93 -17.20
CA PHE A 317 -21.49 0.84 -18.62
C PHE A 317 -20.97 2.17 -19.20
N GLN A 318 -21.13 3.30 -18.50
CA GLN A 318 -20.63 4.61 -18.91
C GLN A 318 -19.85 5.29 -17.76
N PRO A 319 -18.84 4.62 -17.16
CA PRO A 319 -18.09 5.22 -16.07
C PRO A 319 -17.39 6.50 -16.50
N SER A 320 -17.44 7.53 -15.65
CA SER A 320 -16.67 8.75 -15.87
C SER A 320 -15.22 8.54 -15.45
N TYR A 321 -14.30 8.91 -16.35
CA TYR A 321 -12.85 8.92 -16.08
C TYR A 321 -12.32 10.33 -15.82
N ALA A 322 -13.20 11.33 -15.65
CA ALA A 322 -12.78 12.72 -15.54
C ALA A 322 -11.84 12.97 -14.35
N LYS A 323 -12.09 12.32 -13.21
CA LYS A 323 -11.22 12.40 -12.02
C LYS A 323 -9.81 11.89 -12.31
N SER A 324 -9.70 10.68 -12.88
CA SER A 324 -8.39 10.09 -13.23
C SER A 324 -7.68 10.87 -14.34
N ASP A 325 -8.41 11.30 -15.38
CA ASP A 325 -7.87 12.12 -16.46
C ASP A 325 -7.33 13.46 -15.94
N ALA A 326 -8.07 14.11 -15.04
CA ALA A 326 -7.66 15.38 -14.45
C ALA A 326 -6.41 15.20 -13.60
N ALA A 327 -6.39 14.18 -12.75
CA ALA A 327 -5.28 13.87 -11.86
C ALA A 327 -3.98 13.49 -12.62
N ASP A 328 -4.08 12.74 -13.71
CA ASP A 328 -2.94 12.37 -14.56
C ASP A 328 -2.45 13.57 -15.38
N SER A 329 -3.38 14.36 -15.94
CA SER A 329 -3.04 15.59 -16.65
C SER A 329 -2.36 16.59 -15.72
N TRP A 330 -2.84 16.71 -14.47
CA TRP A 330 -2.23 17.56 -13.45
C TRP A 330 -0.79 17.15 -13.19
N LEU A 331 -0.54 15.85 -12.97
CA LEU A 331 0.80 15.36 -12.67
C LEU A 331 1.78 15.60 -13.83
N ALA A 332 1.34 15.44 -15.08
CA ALA A 332 2.15 15.70 -16.26
C ALA A 332 2.50 17.18 -16.44
N HIS A 333 1.53 18.09 -16.24
CA HIS A 333 1.79 19.53 -16.29
C HIS A 333 2.63 20.00 -15.12
N MET A 334 2.47 19.41 -13.94
CA MET A 334 3.26 19.72 -12.76
C MET A 334 4.73 19.33 -12.96
N ASP A 335 4.98 18.15 -13.51
CA ASP A 335 6.32 17.71 -13.90
C ASP A 335 7.00 18.69 -14.86
N ARG A 336 6.25 19.15 -15.86
CA ARG A 336 6.73 20.18 -16.79
C ARG A 336 7.06 21.47 -16.04
N SER A 337 6.18 21.92 -15.13
CA SER A 337 6.40 23.11 -14.30
C SER A 337 7.71 23.03 -13.50
N LEU A 338 8.01 21.87 -12.92
CA LEU A 338 9.21 21.61 -12.12
C LEU A 338 10.51 21.56 -12.95
N THR A 339 10.42 21.43 -14.27
CA THR A 339 11.59 21.32 -15.17
C THR A 339 11.83 22.56 -16.02
N LEU A 340 10.94 23.56 -15.97
CA LEU A 340 11.12 24.81 -16.69
C LEU A 340 12.15 25.71 -16.00
N GLY A 341 13.13 26.18 -16.79
CA GLY A 341 14.10 27.20 -16.38
C GLY A 341 13.45 28.52 -15.98
N ASP A 342 14.17 29.33 -15.22
CA ASP A 342 13.67 30.59 -14.65
C ASP A 342 13.27 31.63 -15.71
N ASP A 343 13.87 31.53 -16.90
CA ASP A 343 13.59 32.36 -18.08
C ASP A 343 12.19 32.16 -18.67
N LYS A 344 11.49 31.05 -18.37
CA LYS A 344 10.21 30.67 -18.98
C LYS A 344 8.97 31.06 -18.16
N VAL A 345 8.95 32.29 -17.66
CA VAL A 345 7.88 32.80 -16.78
C VAL A 345 6.48 32.69 -17.40
N ALA A 346 6.33 33.05 -18.68
CA ALA A 346 5.03 33.00 -19.37
C ALA A 346 4.48 31.57 -19.49
N GLU A 347 5.33 30.59 -19.84
CA GLU A 347 4.95 29.18 -19.93
C GLU A 347 4.56 28.63 -18.54
N ARG A 348 5.34 28.96 -17.50
CA ARG A 348 5.05 28.59 -16.11
C ARG A 348 3.69 29.12 -15.64
N ASN A 349 3.39 30.38 -15.94
CA ASN A 349 2.10 31.00 -15.60
C ASN A 349 0.93 30.33 -16.35
N ALA A 350 1.12 29.99 -17.63
CA ALA A 350 0.12 29.27 -18.41
C ALA A 350 -0.15 27.86 -17.83
N ILE A 351 0.90 27.14 -17.44
CA ILE A 351 0.81 25.83 -16.79
C ILE A 351 0.11 25.94 -15.44
N LYS A 352 0.47 26.93 -14.60
CA LYS A 352 -0.18 27.16 -13.30
C LYS A 352 -1.70 27.33 -13.43
N LYS A 353 -2.15 28.08 -14.45
CA LYS A 353 -3.59 28.21 -14.76
C LYS A 353 -4.24 26.87 -15.12
N LYS A 354 -3.55 26.00 -15.87
CA LYS A 354 -4.05 24.65 -16.18
C LYS A 354 -4.13 23.79 -14.92
N LEU A 355 -3.12 23.83 -14.07
CA LEU A 355 -3.06 23.05 -12.82
C LEU A 355 -4.22 23.41 -11.88
N ILE A 356 -4.52 24.70 -11.72
CA ILE A 356 -5.69 25.15 -10.92
C ILE A 356 -6.99 24.63 -11.52
N LYS A 357 -7.20 24.78 -12.84
CA LYS A 357 -8.41 24.29 -13.52
C LYS A 357 -8.57 22.77 -13.40
N LEU A 358 -7.47 22.02 -13.49
CA LEU A 358 -7.47 20.57 -13.34
C LEU A 358 -7.81 20.16 -11.89
N ASN A 359 -7.33 20.91 -10.90
CA ASN A 359 -7.72 20.73 -9.50
C ASN A 359 -9.23 20.96 -9.30
N ASP A 360 -9.77 22.06 -9.83
CA ASP A 360 -11.20 22.37 -9.78
C ASP A 360 -12.04 21.22 -10.38
N ILE A 361 -11.67 20.74 -11.58
CA ILE A 361 -12.33 19.62 -12.24
C ILE A 361 -12.22 18.32 -11.42
N ASN A 362 -11.10 18.09 -10.74
CA ASN A 362 -10.92 16.91 -9.89
C ASN A 362 -11.88 16.94 -8.69
N HIS A 363 -12.08 18.09 -8.05
CA HIS A 363 -13.09 18.25 -6.99
C HIS A 363 -14.52 18.11 -7.52
N GLU A 364 -14.84 18.76 -8.64
CA GLU A 364 -16.16 18.64 -9.27
C GLU A 364 -16.48 17.19 -9.66
N ALA A 365 -15.52 16.47 -10.24
CA ALA A 365 -15.67 15.08 -10.65
C ALA A 365 -15.80 14.12 -9.44
N LEU A 366 -15.24 14.47 -8.27
CA LEU A 366 -15.37 13.68 -7.05
C LEU A 366 -16.81 13.68 -6.52
N ASP A 367 -17.46 14.85 -6.54
CA ASP A 367 -18.84 15.01 -6.05
C ASP A 367 -19.90 14.84 -7.14
N ALA A 368 -19.49 14.73 -8.40
CA ALA A 368 -20.37 14.55 -9.54
C ALA A 368 -21.41 13.43 -9.37
N PRO A 369 -21.06 12.22 -8.86
CA PRO A 369 -22.04 11.16 -8.62
C PRO A 369 -23.13 11.55 -7.61
N LYS A 370 -22.80 12.37 -6.61
CA LYS A 370 -23.77 12.83 -5.60
C LYS A 370 -24.74 13.88 -6.16
N LYS A 371 -24.34 14.56 -7.24
CA LYS A 371 -25.10 15.65 -7.87
C LYS A 371 -25.77 15.23 -9.17
N GLY A 372 -25.58 13.99 -9.62
CA GLY A 372 -26.12 13.49 -10.90
C GLY A 372 -25.54 14.18 -12.15
N VAL A 373 -24.38 14.84 -12.02
CA VAL A 373 -23.76 15.60 -13.13
C VAL A 373 -22.65 14.78 -13.80
N THR A 374 -22.46 15.00 -15.10
CA THR A 374 -21.33 14.41 -15.84
C THR A 374 -20.26 15.46 -16.07
N ILE A 375 -19.06 15.22 -15.53
CA ILE A 375 -17.89 16.08 -15.71
C ILE A 375 -16.98 15.48 -16.78
N LYS A 376 -16.37 16.33 -17.61
CA LYS A 376 -15.36 15.94 -18.60
C LYS A 376 -14.16 16.88 -18.51
N VAL A 377 -12.96 16.34 -18.72
CA VAL A 377 -11.74 17.17 -18.83
C VAL A 377 -11.68 17.77 -20.24
N PRO A 378 -11.55 19.10 -20.40
CA PRO A 378 -11.35 19.74 -21.70
C PRO A 378 -10.05 19.30 -22.39
N ARG A 379 -10.03 19.29 -23.72
CA ARG A 379 -8.90 18.75 -24.52
C ARG A 379 -7.62 19.60 -24.34
N GLU A 380 -7.77 20.90 -24.18
CA GLU A 380 -6.67 21.87 -23.98
C GLU A 380 -5.95 21.75 -22.63
N LEU A 381 -6.62 21.13 -21.65
CA LEU A 381 -6.02 20.78 -20.35
C LEU A 381 -5.28 19.45 -20.39
N ARG A 382 -5.54 18.58 -21.39
CA ARG A 382 -4.82 17.32 -21.53
C ARG A 382 -3.42 17.55 -22.12
N PRO A 383 -2.36 16.96 -21.55
CA PRO A 383 -1.03 17.00 -22.13
C PRO A 383 -0.98 16.16 -23.42
N LYS A 384 -0.11 16.54 -24.37
CA LYS A 384 0.12 15.76 -25.61
C LYS A 384 1.04 14.55 -25.36
N GLU A 385 1.99 14.72 -24.46
CA GLU A 385 2.97 13.72 -24.04
C GLU A 385 3.04 13.68 -22.53
N PHE A 386 3.29 12.51 -21.97
CA PHE A 386 3.40 12.31 -20.52
C PHE A 386 4.87 12.10 -20.11
N PRO A 387 5.26 12.43 -18.88
CA PRO A 387 6.56 12.04 -18.36
C PRO A 387 6.75 10.50 -18.43
N HIS A 388 7.92 10.05 -18.85
CA HIS A 388 8.25 8.63 -18.97
C HIS A 388 7.98 7.80 -17.71
N TYR A 389 8.08 8.38 -16.50
CA TYR A 389 7.79 7.68 -15.24
C TYR A 389 6.30 7.30 -15.06
N MET A 390 5.41 7.87 -15.88
CA MET A 390 3.99 7.52 -15.94
C MET A 390 3.71 6.34 -16.89
N GLU A 391 4.72 5.84 -17.61
CA GLU A 391 4.66 4.62 -18.43
C GLU A 391 3.53 4.65 -19.48
N ARG A 392 3.31 5.82 -20.07
CA ARG A 392 2.36 6.02 -21.18
C ARG A 392 3.06 5.83 -22.53
N LYS A 393 2.31 5.40 -23.56
CA LYS A 393 2.84 5.16 -24.92
C LYS A 393 3.56 6.39 -25.49
N ASN A 394 2.92 7.56 -25.45
CA ASN A 394 3.50 8.82 -25.88
C ASN A 394 4.12 9.52 -24.67
N SER A 395 5.45 9.47 -24.56
CA SER A 395 6.15 10.02 -23.40
C SER A 395 7.45 10.74 -23.72
N PHE A 396 7.85 11.65 -22.83
CA PHE A 396 9.12 12.37 -22.88
C PHE A 396 10.00 12.04 -21.66
N LYS A 397 11.32 12.19 -21.83
CA LYS A 397 12.28 12.06 -20.73
C LYS A 397 12.16 13.26 -19.78
N SER A 398 11.75 13.02 -18.55
CA SER A 398 11.60 14.06 -17.53
C SER A 398 12.86 14.16 -16.70
N ASN A 399 13.28 15.40 -16.43
CA ASN A 399 14.42 15.72 -15.56
C ASN A 399 13.97 16.18 -14.17
N SER A 400 12.68 16.10 -13.85
CA SER A 400 12.19 16.39 -12.50
C SER A 400 12.69 15.35 -11.50
N ILE A 401 12.51 15.60 -10.21
CA ILE A 401 12.79 14.61 -9.18
C ILE A 401 12.00 13.30 -9.36
N LEU A 402 10.78 13.34 -9.90
CA LEU A 402 9.99 12.13 -10.18
C LEU A 402 10.62 11.30 -11.30
N GLY A 403 11.14 11.96 -12.34
CA GLY A 403 11.92 11.30 -13.40
C GLY A 403 13.20 10.69 -12.86
N LYS A 404 13.97 11.45 -12.08
CA LYS A 404 15.23 10.98 -11.46
C LYS A 404 15.02 9.77 -10.55
N ILE A 405 14.00 9.78 -9.69
CA ILE A 405 13.64 8.64 -8.83
C ILE A 405 13.32 7.42 -9.69
N TYR A 406 12.48 7.58 -10.72
CA TYR A 406 12.11 6.49 -11.60
C TYR A 406 13.32 5.88 -12.29
N ASP A 407 14.20 6.71 -12.84
CA ASP A 407 15.39 6.28 -13.56
C ASP A 407 16.38 5.55 -12.67
N GLN A 408 16.63 6.08 -11.46
CA GLN A 408 17.55 5.46 -10.52
C GLN A 408 17.02 4.09 -10.05
N VAL A 409 15.72 3.96 -9.78
CA VAL A 409 15.12 2.66 -9.46
C VAL A 409 15.13 1.73 -10.67
N LYS A 410 14.85 2.23 -11.87
CA LYS A 410 14.89 1.44 -13.10
C LYS A 410 16.31 0.90 -13.36
N ALA A 411 17.32 1.74 -13.24
CA ALA A 411 18.72 1.35 -13.35
C ALA A 411 19.08 0.30 -12.29
N TYR A 412 18.64 0.48 -11.04
CA TYR A 412 18.83 -0.52 -9.99
C TYR A 412 18.18 -1.87 -10.32
N MET A 413 16.96 -1.87 -10.87
CA MET A 413 16.29 -3.10 -11.31
C MET A 413 16.98 -3.75 -12.52
N GLU A 414 17.61 -2.96 -13.38
CA GLU A 414 18.35 -3.40 -14.58
C GLU A 414 19.80 -3.81 -14.28
N GLU A 415 20.38 -3.38 -13.15
CA GLU A 415 21.66 -3.87 -12.60
C GLU A 415 21.60 -5.36 -12.19
N ASP A 416 20.44 -5.98 -12.37
CA ASP A 416 20.16 -7.40 -12.59
C ASP A 416 21.09 -8.42 -11.90
N LEU A 417 20.74 -8.74 -10.66
CA LEU A 417 21.27 -9.88 -9.91
C LEU A 417 21.00 -11.24 -10.61
N SER A 418 20.14 -11.31 -11.64
CA SER A 418 19.81 -12.55 -12.36
C SER A 418 20.71 -12.89 -13.55
N LYS A 419 21.62 -11.98 -13.95
CA LYS A 419 22.69 -12.27 -14.93
C LYS A 419 23.91 -12.95 -14.31
N LYS A 420 23.85 -13.29 -13.03
CA LYS A 420 24.88 -14.12 -12.40
C LYS A 420 24.81 -15.52 -12.98
N GLU A 421 25.97 -16.07 -13.29
CA GLU A 421 26.15 -17.46 -13.67
C GLU A 421 25.38 -18.37 -12.69
N ILE A 422 24.52 -19.25 -13.22
CA ILE A 422 23.78 -20.21 -12.40
C ILE A 422 24.78 -21.24 -11.90
N ARG A 423 25.00 -21.27 -10.58
CA ARG A 423 26.01 -22.13 -9.95
C ARG A 423 25.35 -23.14 -9.03
N LYS A 424 25.88 -24.35 -9.06
CA LYS A 424 25.53 -25.37 -8.08
C LYS A 424 26.29 -25.11 -6.78
N LEU A 425 25.71 -25.56 -5.67
CA LEU A 425 26.41 -25.62 -4.40
C LEU A 425 27.53 -26.68 -4.52
N PRO A 426 28.79 -26.35 -4.16
CA PRO A 426 29.90 -27.29 -4.30
C PRO A 426 29.68 -28.62 -3.58
N CYS A 427 28.94 -28.62 -2.46
CA CYS A 427 28.63 -29.84 -1.72
C CYS A 427 27.59 -30.75 -2.40
N PHE A 428 26.87 -30.24 -3.40
CA PHE A 428 25.83 -30.95 -4.15
C PHE A 428 26.21 -31.20 -5.62
N ASP A 429 27.25 -30.53 -6.12
CA ASP A 429 27.85 -30.83 -7.42
C ASP A 429 28.82 -32.03 -7.29
N VAL A 430 28.23 -33.20 -7.08
CA VAL A 430 28.92 -34.47 -6.91
C VAL A 430 28.27 -35.52 -7.81
N ASP A 431 29.00 -36.59 -8.11
CA ASP A 431 28.45 -37.70 -8.86
C ASP A 431 27.26 -38.33 -8.13
N VAL A 432 26.22 -38.63 -8.89
CA VAL A 432 24.96 -39.21 -8.40
C VAL A 432 24.86 -40.63 -8.94
N PRO A 433 24.36 -41.61 -8.15
CA PRO A 433 24.13 -42.97 -8.63
C PRO A 433 23.32 -43.00 -9.94
N GLU A 434 23.78 -43.77 -10.91
CA GLU A 434 23.25 -43.77 -12.28
C GLU A 434 21.76 -44.19 -12.33
N ASN A 435 21.36 -45.11 -11.45
CA ASN A 435 19.96 -45.52 -11.27
C ASN A 435 19.06 -44.36 -10.82
N CYS A 436 19.50 -43.58 -9.83
CA CYS A 436 18.78 -42.40 -9.36
C CYS A 436 18.68 -41.35 -10.46
N TRP A 437 19.78 -41.12 -11.20
CA TRP A 437 19.82 -40.19 -12.33
C TRP A 437 18.82 -40.55 -13.43
N LYS A 438 18.87 -41.80 -13.92
CA LYS A 438 17.97 -42.28 -15.00
C LYS A 438 16.51 -42.17 -14.60
N SER A 439 16.18 -42.61 -13.38
CA SER A 439 14.82 -42.54 -12.83
C SER A 439 14.30 -41.10 -12.77
N TRP A 440 15.07 -40.20 -12.14
CA TRP A 440 14.62 -38.82 -11.95
C TRP A 440 14.68 -37.97 -13.21
N LYS A 441 15.49 -38.33 -14.21
CA LYS A 441 15.46 -37.66 -15.52
C LYS A 441 14.09 -37.79 -16.18
N GLY A 442 13.54 -39.00 -16.23
CA GLY A 442 12.19 -39.25 -16.77
C GLY A 442 11.10 -38.54 -15.96
N ASN A 443 11.16 -38.63 -14.62
CA ASN A 443 10.22 -37.93 -13.74
C ASN A 443 10.29 -36.41 -13.90
N TYR A 444 11.48 -35.84 -14.09
CA TYR A 444 11.63 -34.40 -14.28
C TYR A 444 11.08 -33.94 -15.63
N ASP A 445 11.24 -34.72 -16.69
CA ASP A 445 10.64 -34.43 -18.00
C ASP A 445 9.11 -34.41 -17.92
N MET A 446 8.52 -35.39 -17.22
CA MET A 446 7.09 -35.43 -16.93
C MET A 446 6.65 -34.23 -16.08
N TYR A 447 7.39 -33.90 -15.02
CA TYR A 447 7.10 -32.74 -14.17
C TYR A 447 7.04 -31.45 -14.98
N ARG A 448 8.01 -31.24 -15.88
CA ARG A 448 8.06 -30.04 -16.72
C ARG A 448 6.85 -29.93 -17.64
N ALA A 449 6.43 -31.04 -18.27
CA ALA A 449 5.26 -31.08 -19.12
C ALA A 449 3.96 -30.82 -18.32
N GLU A 450 3.79 -31.49 -17.18
CA GLU A 450 2.63 -31.32 -16.30
C GLU A 450 2.56 -29.88 -15.76
N MET A 451 3.69 -29.32 -15.32
CA MET A 451 3.75 -27.96 -14.79
C MET A 451 3.49 -26.92 -15.87
N PHE A 452 4.00 -27.12 -17.09
CA PHE A 452 3.69 -26.24 -18.23
C PHE A 452 2.18 -26.20 -18.50
N ASN A 453 1.51 -27.35 -18.53
CA ASN A 453 0.07 -27.45 -18.74
C ASN A 453 -0.72 -26.77 -17.62
N ALA A 454 -0.32 -27.00 -16.35
CA ALA A 454 -0.98 -26.39 -15.20
C ALA A 454 -0.89 -24.85 -15.19
N LEU A 455 0.25 -24.29 -15.63
CA LEU A 455 0.47 -22.85 -15.65
C LEU A 455 -0.16 -22.13 -16.85
N SER A 456 -0.65 -22.88 -17.85
CA SER A 456 -1.23 -22.36 -19.10
C SER A 456 -2.66 -21.82 -18.95
N ASN A 457 -3.34 -22.04 -17.83
CA ASN A 457 -4.66 -21.45 -17.55
C ASN A 457 -4.56 -19.91 -17.42
N ASN A 458 -5.65 -19.14 -17.42
CA ASN A 458 -5.62 -17.69 -17.16
C ASN A 458 -5.92 -17.32 -15.69
N ASP A 459 -6.56 -18.21 -14.91
CA ASP A 459 -6.91 -17.96 -13.51
C ASP A 459 -5.74 -18.29 -12.56
N SER A 460 -5.30 -17.28 -11.77
CA SER A 460 -4.18 -17.43 -10.84
C SER A 460 -4.41 -18.41 -9.69
N ASN A 461 -5.63 -18.50 -9.16
CA ASN A 461 -5.97 -19.43 -8.07
C ASN A 461 -6.00 -20.88 -8.57
N VAL A 462 -6.53 -21.08 -9.78
CA VAL A 462 -6.56 -22.40 -10.42
C VAL A 462 -5.14 -22.87 -10.73
N LYS A 463 -4.29 -21.99 -11.29
CA LYS A 463 -2.85 -22.29 -11.53
C LYS A 463 -2.14 -22.73 -10.27
N ASN A 464 -2.27 -21.96 -9.18
CA ASN A 464 -1.57 -22.24 -7.93
C ASN A 464 -1.98 -23.59 -7.34
N LYS A 465 -3.29 -23.87 -7.27
CA LYS A 465 -3.80 -25.16 -6.79
C LYS A 465 -3.33 -26.33 -7.66
N ALA A 466 -3.29 -26.17 -8.98
CA ALA A 466 -2.81 -27.20 -9.90
C ALA A 466 -1.29 -27.45 -9.72
N ALA A 467 -0.49 -26.38 -9.61
CA ALA A 467 0.93 -26.46 -9.35
C ALA A 467 1.24 -27.17 -8.02
N ASP A 468 0.50 -26.85 -6.96
CA ASP A 468 0.68 -27.47 -5.64
C ASP A 468 0.36 -28.98 -5.65
N LYS A 469 -0.67 -29.38 -6.40
CA LYS A 469 -0.98 -30.81 -6.62
C LYS A 469 0.16 -31.54 -7.32
N ILE A 470 0.75 -30.92 -8.35
CA ILE A 470 1.88 -31.49 -9.08
C ILE A 470 3.10 -31.60 -8.14
N ILE A 471 3.45 -30.55 -7.41
CA ILE A 471 4.56 -30.59 -6.45
C ILE A 471 4.34 -31.70 -5.42
N THR A 472 3.12 -31.82 -4.88
CA THR A 472 2.74 -32.88 -3.94
C THR A 472 2.91 -34.28 -4.53
N LYS A 473 2.57 -34.47 -5.81
CA LYS A 473 2.76 -35.73 -6.52
C LYS A 473 4.24 -36.14 -6.53
N TYR A 474 5.14 -35.22 -6.89
CA TYR A 474 6.58 -35.52 -6.93
C TYR A 474 7.22 -35.61 -5.54
N LYS A 475 6.71 -34.88 -4.54
CA LYS A 475 7.08 -35.11 -3.13
C LYS A 475 6.75 -36.54 -2.70
N LYS A 476 5.55 -37.04 -3.02
CA LYS A 476 5.16 -38.43 -2.73
C LYS A 476 6.03 -39.46 -3.44
N LEU A 477 6.45 -39.19 -4.68
CA LEU A 477 7.41 -40.05 -5.39
C LEU A 477 8.77 -40.10 -4.68
N LEU A 478 9.28 -38.95 -4.22
CA LEU A 478 10.57 -38.88 -3.52
C LEU A 478 10.52 -39.43 -2.09
N TYR A 479 9.52 -39.04 -1.28
CA TYR A 479 9.48 -39.38 0.14
C TYR A 479 8.67 -40.64 0.45
N GLY A 480 7.89 -41.16 -0.50
CA GLY A 480 6.85 -42.16 -0.20
C GLY A 480 5.69 -41.60 0.64
N ALA A 481 5.71 -40.30 0.94
CA ALA A 481 4.78 -39.60 1.80
C ALA A 481 4.63 -38.14 1.35
N LYS A 482 3.71 -37.38 1.96
CA LYS A 482 3.48 -35.99 1.54
C LYS A 482 4.67 -35.10 1.94
N GLU A 483 5.23 -35.35 3.11
CA GLU A 483 6.41 -34.64 3.62
C GLU A 483 7.50 -35.62 4.07
N LEU A 484 8.73 -35.11 4.22
CA LEU A 484 9.88 -35.93 4.58
C LEU A 484 9.75 -36.53 5.97
N GLU A 485 9.12 -35.82 6.90
CA GLU A 485 8.92 -36.21 8.29
C GLU A 485 8.04 -37.47 8.43
N GLU A 486 7.23 -37.75 7.41
CA GLU A 486 6.32 -38.90 7.33
C GLU A 486 6.94 -40.11 6.60
N THR A 487 8.21 -39.99 6.16
CA THR A 487 8.83 -41.02 5.33
C THR A 487 9.16 -42.30 6.12
N THR A 488 8.92 -43.44 5.48
CA THR A 488 9.43 -44.76 5.93
C THR A 488 10.64 -45.22 5.11
N ARG A 489 11.04 -44.43 4.10
CA ARG A 489 12.19 -44.75 3.23
C ARG A 489 13.50 -44.50 3.97
N LYS A 490 14.56 -45.21 3.56
CA LYS A 490 15.91 -44.98 4.08
C LYS A 490 16.42 -43.61 3.65
N MET A 491 16.97 -42.85 4.60
CA MET A 491 17.43 -41.47 4.35
C MET A 491 18.54 -41.38 3.29
N ASP A 492 19.46 -42.35 3.23
CA ASP A 492 20.54 -42.32 2.23
C ASP A 492 20.01 -42.49 0.80
N ASP A 493 18.97 -43.29 0.58
CA ASP A 493 18.30 -43.41 -0.72
C ASP A 493 17.62 -42.09 -1.11
N ILE A 494 16.93 -41.46 -0.16
CA ILE A 494 16.30 -40.13 -0.37
C ILE A 494 17.37 -39.09 -0.69
N TYR A 495 18.52 -39.09 -0.01
CA TYR A 495 19.60 -38.13 -0.26
C TYR A 495 20.21 -38.30 -1.65
N ASN A 496 20.43 -39.54 -2.11
CA ASN A 496 20.93 -39.81 -3.46
C ASN A 496 19.93 -39.32 -4.53
N GLU A 497 18.64 -39.57 -4.33
CA GLU A 497 17.58 -39.08 -5.22
C GLU A 497 17.43 -37.55 -5.18
N ALA A 498 17.52 -36.93 -3.99
CA ALA A 498 17.48 -35.48 -3.84
C ALA A 498 18.66 -34.80 -4.57
N LEU A 499 19.86 -35.39 -4.52
CA LEU A 499 21.02 -34.94 -5.30
C LEU A 499 20.79 -35.11 -6.81
N ALA A 500 20.12 -36.19 -7.24
CA ALA A 500 19.73 -36.36 -8.65
C ALA A 500 18.80 -35.23 -9.11
N ILE A 501 17.74 -34.95 -8.34
CA ILE A 501 16.78 -33.87 -8.60
C ILE A 501 17.49 -32.51 -8.66
N TYR A 502 18.37 -32.23 -7.69
CA TYR A 502 19.15 -30.99 -7.64
C TYR A 502 19.98 -30.82 -8.91
N ASN A 503 20.80 -31.82 -9.26
CA ASN A 503 21.69 -31.73 -10.42
C ASN A 503 20.92 -31.65 -11.75
N LEU A 504 19.85 -32.43 -11.93
CA LEU A 504 19.00 -32.35 -13.12
C LEU A 504 18.34 -30.98 -13.29
N SER A 505 17.80 -30.42 -12.19
CA SER A 505 17.14 -29.12 -12.18
C SER A 505 18.13 -28.00 -12.49
N TYR A 506 19.33 -28.01 -11.88
CA TYR A 506 20.37 -27.00 -12.10
C TYR A 506 21.02 -27.12 -13.48
N ASN A 507 21.33 -28.33 -13.96
CA ASN A 507 21.86 -28.52 -15.31
C ASN A 507 20.88 -27.98 -16.37
N TYR A 508 19.58 -28.23 -16.17
CA TYR A 508 18.57 -27.68 -17.06
C TYR A 508 18.47 -26.16 -16.97
N ALA A 509 18.48 -25.60 -15.76
CA ALA A 509 18.49 -24.15 -15.53
C ALA A 509 19.68 -23.47 -16.22
N ILE A 510 20.89 -24.02 -16.07
CA ILE A 510 22.12 -23.57 -16.74
C ILE A 510 21.95 -23.63 -18.25
N SER A 511 21.46 -24.76 -18.80
CA SER A 511 21.28 -24.95 -20.25
C SER A 511 20.27 -23.98 -20.88
N LYS A 512 19.32 -23.47 -20.09
CA LYS A 512 18.30 -22.52 -20.52
C LYS A 512 18.60 -21.09 -20.10
N ASN A 513 19.68 -20.88 -19.35
CA ASN A 513 20.00 -19.62 -18.69
C ASN A 513 18.78 -19.03 -17.93
N ASP A 514 18.08 -19.90 -17.19
CA ASP A 514 16.85 -19.55 -16.46
C ASP A 514 16.88 -20.16 -15.05
N VAL A 515 17.25 -19.34 -14.07
CA VAL A 515 17.36 -19.71 -12.65
C VAL A 515 16.03 -20.12 -12.03
N ALA A 516 14.88 -19.68 -12.59
CA ALA A 516 13.57 -20.09 -12.07
C ALA A 516 13.36 -21.61 -12.20
N LYS A 517 14.09 -22.26 -13.13
CA LYS A 517 14.05 -23.71 -13.34
C LYS A 517 14.72 -24.52 -12.23
N CYS A 518 15.52 -23.88 -11.35
CA CYS A 518 16.03 -24.50 -10.12
C CYS A 518 14.91 -24.77 -9.09
N SER A 519 13.71 -24.19 -9.27
CA SER A 519 12.60 -24.33 -8.33
C SER A 519 12.17 -25.77 -8.05
N PHE A 520 12.32 -26.68 -9.02
CA PHE A 520 11.95 -28.08 -8.83
C PHE A 520 12.75 -28.73 -7.70
N ALA A 521 14.07 -28.50 -7.66
CA ALA A 521 14.96 -29.02 -6.62
C ALA A 521 14.48 -28.61 -5.22
N TRP A 522 14.22 -27.33 -5.02
CA TRP A 522 13.87 -26.81 -3.69
C TRP A 522 12.42 -27.08 -3.30
N LYS A 523 11.48 -27.07 -4.25
CA LYS A 523 10.06 -27.33 -3.94
C LYS A 523 9.75 -28.81 -3.70
N VAL A 524 10.45 -29.72 -4.36
CA VAL A 524 10.23 -31.17 -4.23
C VAL A 524 11.20 -31.77 -3.23
N ALA A 525 12.51 -31.55 -3.41
CA ALA A 525 13.56 -32.16 -2.60
C ALA A 525 14.06 -31.27 -1.45
N GLY A 526 13.50 -30.07 -1.25
CA GLY A 526 13.99 -29.07 -0.29
C GLY A 526 14.24 -29.62 1.11
N SER A 527 13.27 -30.31 1.71
CA SER A 527 13.41 -30.89 3.05
C SER A 527 14.60 -31.85 3.16
N ALA A 528 14.83 -32.69 2.15
CA ALA A 528 15.98 -33.60 2.13
C ALA A 528 17.29 -32.85 1.88
N LEU A 529 17.30 -31.88 0.96
CA LEU A 529 18.46 -31.06 0.65
C LEU A 529 18.91 -30.23 1.86
N PHE A 530 17.98 -29.68 2.65
CA PHE A 530 18.31 -28.95 3.88
C PHE A 530 18.99 -29.84 4.92
N LYS A 531 18.43 -31.02 5.19
CA LYS A 531 19.03 -31.99 6.12
C LYS A 531 20.39 -32.49 5.62
N LEU A 532 20.51 -32.73 4.32
CA LEU A 532 21.77 -33.16 3.69
C LEU A 532 22.84 -32.07 3.77
N TYR A 533 22.48 -30.80 3.54
CA TYR A 533 23.38 -29.66 3.64
C TYR A 533 23.96 -29.56 5.05
N ALA A 534 23.09 -29.55 6.06
CA ALA A 534 23.49 -29.50 7.47
C ALA A 534 24.40 -30.69 7.84
N LYS A 535 24.02 -31.91 7.43
CA LYS A 535 24.85 -33.13 7.60
C LYS A 535 26.25 -32.96 7.00
N LYS A 536 26.36 -32.43 5.78
CA LYS A 536 27.64 -32.19 5.11
C LYS A 536 28.48 -31.08 5.76
N LYS A 537 27.85 -30.17 6.51
CA LYS A 537 28.53 -29.12 7.29
C LYS A 537 28.84 -29.53 8.73
N GLY A 538 28.40 -30.71 9.18
CA GLY A 538 28.54 -31.14 10.57
C GLY A 538 27.62 -30.37 11.54
N GLU A 539 26.58 -29.72 11.01
CA GLU A 539 25.66 -28.89 11.78
C GLU A 539 24.38 -29.67 12.14
N ARG A 540 23.75 -29.30 13.25
CA ARG A 540 22.41 -29.79 13.63
C ARG A 540 21.35 -28.76 13.25
N THR A 541 20.25 -29.21 12.66
CA THR A 541 19.12 -28.35 12.31
C THR A 541 18.18 -28.17 13.50
N PHE A 542 17.85 -26.93 13.84
CA PHE A 542 16.76 -26.61 14.76
C PHE A 542 15.43 -26.46 14.00
N ILE A 543 14.34 -26.94 14.58
CA ILE A 543 13.00 -26.83 14.02
C ILE A 543 12.25 -25.74 14.77
N PHE A 544 11.81 -24.71 14.06
CA PHE A 544 10.92 -23.68 14.59
C PHE A 544 9.55 -23.80 13.92
N SER A 545 8.48 -23.64 14.68
CA SER A 545 7.16 -23.46 14.08
C SER A 545 7.08 -22.05 13.44
N PRO A 546 6.25 -21.86 12.39
CA PRO A 546 5.99 -20.54 11.84
C PRO A 546 5.49 -19.54 12.90
N SER A 547 4.72 -20.00 13.90
CA SER A 547 4.25 -19.15 15.00
C SER A 547 5.39 -18.63 15.87
N VAL A 548 6.35 -19.49 16.25
CA VAL A 548 7.51 -19.10 17.06
C VAL A 548 8.44 -18.16 16.28
N LEU A 549 8.64 -18.39 14.99
CA LEU A 549 9.37 -17.46 14.12
C LEU A 549 8.68 -16.08 14.01
N ASN A 550 7.36 -16.05 14.16
CA ASN A 550 6.61 -14.80 14.18
C ASN A 550 6.79 -14.02 15.49
N GLU A 551 7.01 -14.69 16.61
CA GLU A 551 7.23 -14.07 17.93
C GLU A 551 8.67 -13.61 18.16
N MET A 552 9.66 -14.34 17.64
CA MET A 552 11.10 -14.05 17.88
C MET A 552 11.68 -12.92 17.01
N PHE A 553 11.03 -12.58 15.91
CA PHE A 553 11.47 -11.61 14.90
C PHE A 553 10.32 -10.68 14.52
#